data_AF-A0A926HCT1-F1
#
_entry.id   AF-A0A926HCT1-F1
#
_cell.length_a   1.000
_cell.length_b   1.000
_cell.length_c   1.000
_cell.angle_alpha   90.00
_cell.angle_beta   90.00
_cell.angle_gamma   90.00
#
_symmetry.space_group_name_H-M   'P 1'
#
loop_
_entity.id
_entity.type
_entity.pdbx_description
1 polymer ?
#
loop_
_entity_poly.entity_id
_entity_poly.type
_entity_poly.pdbx_seq_one_letter_code
_entity_poly.pdbx_strand_id
1 'polypeptide(L)'
;MNRRKFLFSSAGIAASFAQPRSRRPNVILILTDDQGFGDLSIHGNEKIQTPNMDRIAREGLQFTQFHVSPVCSPTRSSLLTGRYNYRTGVVDTYLGRSLMWPDETTLAEALGGAGYRTGIFGKWHLGDNYPMRPGDQGFAESVVIKGGGLGQPSDFPGGGSYTDPILLRNGRAENFKGYCTDIFAREAIRYIETNKDRPFFLYLATNAPHTPLEIDEKYVGPFRKAGLDDVTAKVYGMIANVDENIGRVLAKLKDLKLEENTILIFLTDNGPQQKRFNAGMRGQKGTVYEGGIRVPCFVRWPRAVKPGSKVDRLAAHIDVFPTLLEACGVSAPKNVKLDGRSLLPLLRDPASDWPDRTIFFQWHRGDTPELYRDCAARNQRWKLLNGRALYDLENDPAESKDVSAEHADIVAGLRRQYEAWFSDVSATRGFQPSRPIIGTAHENPVILTRQDWRGRSAGWVDGSLGYWEVNVAVAAQYEFRVRIPPSKAAGTARLELNGASLEVAYQVGATDIEMGRTTVRAGEGRLEAELESGGVKSGAHYVTVRKL
;
A
#
# COMPACT_ATOMS: atom_id res chain seq x y z
N MET A 1 66.47 15.83 -30.78
CA MET A 1 65.30 16.33 -31.54
C MET A 1 64.45 15.15 -32.02
N ASN A 2 63.14 15.21 -31.74
CA ASN A 2 62.01 14.39 -32.21
C ASN A 2 61.96 12.89 -31.88
N ARG A 3 61.08 12.42 -30.99
CA ARG A 3 59.58 12.39 -31.01
C ARG A 3 59.03 11.32 -31.96
N ARG A 4 58.59 10.20 -31.39
CA ARG A 4 57.22 9.66 -31.56
C ARG A 4 56.92 8.62 -30.48
N LYS A 5 56.15 9.07 -29.48
CA LYS A 5 55.43 8.25 -28.50
C LYS A 5 54.28 7.55 -29.24
N PHE A 6 54.18 6.24 -29.13
CA PHE A 6 52.94 5.50 -29.35
C PHE A 6 52.46 5.05 -27.97
N LEU A 7 51.39 5.68 -27.49
CA LEU A 7 50.73 5.35 -26.23
C LEU A 7 49.88 4.09 -26.46
N PHE A 8 50.18 3.04 -25.70
CA PHE A 8 49.25 1.93 -25.48
C PHE A 8 48.06 2.46 -24.68
N SER A 9 46.90 2.56 -25.31
CA SER A 9 45.62 2.74 -24.62
C SER A 9 45.04 1.35 -24.40
N SER A 10 45.32 0.74 -23.25
CA SER A 10 44.62 -0.44 -22.78
C SER A 10 43.25 -0.01 -22.25
N ALA A 11 42.23 -0.15 -23.10
CA ALA A 11 40.84 -0.10 -22.68
C ALA A 11 40.57 -1.28 -21.73
N GLY A 12 40.61 -1.01 -20.43
CA GLY A 12 40.16 -1.95 -19.41
C GLY A 12 38.66 -2.13 -19.52
N ILE A 13 38.22 -3.23 -20.12
CA ILE A 13 36.85 -3.71 -19.99
C ILE A 13 36.68 -4.12 -18.52
N ALA A 14 36.07 -3.23 -17.72
CA ALA A 14 35.59 -3.58 -16.40
C ALA A 14 34.45 -4.59 -16.56
N ALA A 15 34.80 -5.88 -16.54
CA ALA A 15 33.83 -6.95 -16.40
C ALA A 15 33.09 -6.73 -15.06
N SER A 16 31.82 -6.35 -15.15
CA SER A 16 30.93 -6.32 -13.99
C SER A 16 30.76 -7.77 -13.51
N PHE A 17 31.54 -8.16 -12.51
CA PHE A 17 31.35 -9.45 -11.86
C PHE A 17 30.02 -9.42 -11.12
N ALA A 18 28.98 -9.96 -11.76
CA ALA A 18 27.73 -10.28 -11.08
C ALA A 18 28.07 -11.16 -9.87
N GLN A 19 27.70 -10.71 -8.66
CA GLN A 19 27.95 -11.51 -7.46
C GLN A 19 27.30 -12.90 -7.63
N PRO A 20 27.96 -13.97 -7.15
CA PRO A 20 27.37 -15.30 -7.17
C PRO A 20 25.99 -15.26 -6.54
N ARG A 21 25.02 -15.94 -7.16
CA ARG A 21 23.60 -16.00 -6.74
C ARG A 21 23.41 -16.36 -5.25
N SER A 22 24.40 -17.04 -4.66
CA SER A 22 24.44 -17.45 -3.24
C SER A 22 24.81 -16.35 -2.23
N ARG A 23 25.13 -15.12 -2.66
CA ARG A 23 25.49 -14.01 -1.75
C ARG A 23 24.39 -12.97 -1.56
N ARG A 24 23.36 -12.92 -2.42
CA ARG A 24 22.30 -11.92 -2.31
C ARG A 24 21.38 -12.21 -1.12
N PRO A 25 20.97 -11.19 -0.33
CA PRO A 25 20.10 -11.41 0.81
C PRO A 25 18.68 -11.71 0.37
N ASN A 26 17.95 -12.49 1.17
CA ASN A 26 16.49 -12.51 1.09
C ASN A 26 15.93 -11.18 1.60
N VAL A 27 14.73 -10.82 1.17
CA VAL A 27 14.04 -9.61 1.60
C VAL A 27 12.67 -9.97 2.13
N ILE A 28 12.38 -9.54 3.36
CA ILE A 28 11.06 -9.63 3.98
C ILE A 28 10.63 -8.22 4.36
N LEU A 29 9.52 -7.78 3.79
CA LEU A 29 8.89 -6.51 4.09
C LEU A 29 7.55 -6.80 4.78
N ILE A 30 7.46 -6.45 6.06
CA ILE A 30 6.26 -6.61 6.87
C ILE A 30 5.60 -5.23 7.00
N LEU A 31 4.32 -5.16 6.64
CA LEU A 31 3.51 -3.94 6.71
C LEU A 31 2.18 -4.25 7.40
N THR A 32 1.89 -3.59 8.51
CA THR A 32 0.57 -3.64 9.16
C THR A 32 -0.28 -2.42 8.78
N ASP A 33 -1.60 -2.53 8.94
CA ASP A 33 -2.60 -1.60 8.40
C ASP A 33 -3.30 -0.86 9.54
N ASP A 34 -3.18 0.48 9.59
CA ASP A 34 -3.76 1.32 10.65
C ASP A 34 -3.20 1.12 12.06
N GLN A 35 -2.00 0.53 12.19
CA GLN A 35 -1.24 0.47 13.43
C GLN A 35 -0.40 1.75 13.60
N GLY A 36 -0.58 2.45 14.71
CA GLY A 36 0.14 3.68 15.03
C GLY A 36 1.52 3.45 15.64
N PHE A 37 2.34 4.50 15.68
CA PHE A 37 3.64 4.49 16.37
C PHE A 37 3.52 4.12 17.84
N GLY A 38 2.48 4.60 18.52
CA GLY A 38 2.22 4.30 19.92
C GLY A 38 1.72 2.88 20.19
N ASP A 39 1.42 2.05 19.18
CA ASP A 39 0.84 0.73 19.40
C ASP A 39 1.88 -0.38 19.69
N LEU A 40 3.08 -0.01 20.17
CA LEU A 40 4.18 -0.94 20.46
C LEU A 40 4.71 -0.72 21.88
N SER A 41 5.06 -1.81 22.58
CA SER A 41 5.64 -1.72 23.92
C SER A 41 6.96 -0.96 23.93
N ILE A 42 7.82 -1.14 22.92
CA ILE A 42 9.11 -0.42 22.82
C ILE A 42 8.96 1.10 22.64
N HIS A 43 7.76 1.58 22.29
CA HIS A 43 7.44 3.01 22.16
C HIS A 43 6.71 3.58 23.39
N GLY A 44 6.81 2.90 24.53
CA GLY A 44 6.31 3.40 25.82
C GLY A 44 4.83 3.09 26.07
N ASN A 45 4.23 2.19 25.30
CA ASN A 45 2.86 1.74 25.55
C ASN A 45 2.84 0.62 26.59
N GLU A 46 2.49 0.96 27.82
CA GLU A 46 2.41 0.01 28.94
C GLU A 46 1.20 -0.94 28.86
N LYS A 47 0.26 -0.67 27.95
CA LYS A 47 -1.02 -1.39 27.84
C LYS A 47 -1.00 -2.54 26.84
N ILE A 48 0.06 -2.68 26.05
CA ILE A 48 0.25 -3.77 25.08
C ILE A 48 1.65 -4.36 25.20
N GLN A 49 1.82 -5.62 24.84
CA GLN A 49 3.12 -6.27 24.72
C GLN A 49 3.32 -6.75 23.28
N THR A 50 4.43 -6.35 22.66
CA THR A 50 4.77 -6.70 21.27
C THR A 50 6.16 -7.32 21.19
N PRO A 51 6.40 -8.45 21.87
CA PRO A 51 7.75 -8.98 22.06
C PRO A 51 8.49 -9.31 20.77
N ASN A 52 7.79 -9.74 19.71
CA ASN A 52 8.41 -10.10 18.44
C ASN A 52 8.72 -8.88 17.56
N MET A 53 7.80 -7.91 17.48
CA MET A 53 8.08 -6.62 16.81
C MET A 53 9.20 -5.86 17.53
N ASP A 54 9.17 -5.81 18.86
CA ASP A 54 10.23 -5.19 19.66
C ASP A 54 11.57 -5.93 19.48
N ARG A 55 11.54 -7.26 19.29
CA ARG A 55 12.74 -8.06 19.01
C ARG A 55 13.38 -7.67 17.67
N ILE A 56 12.60 -7.35 16.64
CA ILE A 56 13.14 -6.85 15.35
C ILE A 56 13.93 -5.55 15.59
N ALA A 57 13.39 -4.63 16.39
CA ALA A 57 14.07 -3.39 16.73
C ALA A 57 15.33 -3.63 17.58
N ARG A 58 15.24 -4.44 18.64
CA ARG A 58 16.37 -4.73 19.54
C ARG A 58 17.52 -5.48 18.87
N GLU A 59 17.20 -6.43 17.99
CA GLU A 59 18.22 -7.19 17.24
C GLU A 59 18.69 -6.48 15.96
N GLY A 60 18.09 -5.34 15.64
CA GLY A 60 18.35 -4.59 14.42
C GLY A 60 18.55 -3.11 14.69
N LEU A 61 17.96 -2.29 13.83
CA LEU A 61 18.01 -0.84 13.86
C LEU A 61 16.60 -0.28 13.82
N GLN A 62 16.39 0.82 14.55
CA GLN A 62 15.16 1.59 14.52
C GLN A 62 15.39 2.95 13.88
N PHE A 63 14.57 3.31 12.89
CA PHE A 63 14.42 4.71 12.50
C PHE A 63 13.41 5.37 13.43
N THR A 64 13.85 6.38 14.19
CA THR A 64 12.95 7.10 15.09
C THR A 64 12.15 8.17 14.36
N GLN A 65 12.58 8.60 13.16
CA GLN A 65 11.96 9.65 12.35
C GLN A 65 11.54 9.12 10.95
N PHE A 66 10.83 7.99 10.91
CA PHE A 66 10.35 7.38 9.67
C PHE A 66 8.91 7.77 9.33
N HIS A 67 8.67 8.14 8.08
CA HIS A 67 7.39 8.73 7.65
C HIS A 67 6.74 8.06 6.44
N VAL A 68 5.41 8.06 6.46
CA VAL A 68 4.51 7.50 5.45
C VAL A 68 3.48 8.52 5.00
N SER A 69 2.70 8.22 3.96
CA SER A 69 1.54 9.02 3.62
C SER A 69 0.45 8.88 4.71
N PRO A 70 -0.48 9.84 4.84
CA PRO A 70 -1.52 9.80 5.88
C PRO A 70 -2.52 8.65 5.79
N VAL A 71 -2.50 7.87 4.70
CA VAL A 71 -3.46 6.80 4.38
C VAL A 71 -2.80 5.69 3.54
N CYS A 72 -3.44 4.51 3.53
CA CYS A 72 -2.84 3.24 3.11
C CYS A 72 -2.40 3.13 1.64
N SER A 73 -3.29 3.32 0.64
CA SER A 73 -2.90 3.14 -0.79
C SER A 73 -1.77 4.09 -1.23
N PRO A 74 -1.81 5.40 -0.89
CA PRO A 74 -0.66 6.29 -1.11
C PRO A 74 0.66 5.76 -0.55
N THR A 75 0.68 5.28 0.70
CA THR A 75 1.88 4.69 1.29
C THR A 75 2.32 3.44 0.53
N ARG A 76 1.41 2.53 0.22
CA ARG A 76 1.71 1.25 -0.46
C ARG A 76 2.31 1.48 -1.83
N SER A 77 1.72 2.39 -2.61
CA SER A 77 2.23 2.73 -3.95
C SER A 77 3.64 3.33 -3.88
N SER A 78 3.86 4.25 -2.94
CA SER A 78 5.15 4.92 -2.78
C SER A 78 6.23 3.99 -2.24
N LEU A 79 5.87 3.10 -1.30
CA LEU A 79 6.75 2.08 -0.72
C LEU A 79 7.27 1.11 -1.80
N LEU A 80 6.39 0.68 -2.70
CA LEU A 80 6.71 -0.31 -3.71
C LEU A 80 7.35 0.27 -4.98
N THR A 81 7.31 1.59 -5.19
CA THR A 81 7.85 2.23 -6.42
C THR A 81 9.00 3.19 -6.14
N GLY A 82 9.20 3.61 -4.88
CA GLY A 82 10.18 4.62 -4.50
C GLY A 82 9.84 6.04 -4.99
N ARG A 83 8.58 6.27 -5.35
CA ARG A 83 8.06 7.50 -5.96
C ARG A 83 6.89 8.03 -5.15
N TYR A 84 6.64 9.33 -5.18
CA TYR A 84 5.44 9.87 -4.55
C TYR A 84 4.17 9.34 -5.23
N ASN A 85 3.16 8.99 -4.44
CA ASN A 85 1.88 8.41 -4.86
C ASN A 85 1.17 9.21 -5.97
N TYR A 86 1.29 10.54 -5.98
CA TYR A 86 0.71 11.36 -7.04
C TYR A 86 1.32 11.10 -8.41
N ARG A 87 2.59 10.70 -8.48
CA ARG A 87 3.16 10.23 -9.74
C ARG A 87 2.48 8.94 -10.15
N THR A 88 2.33 7.97 -9.25
CA THR A 88 1.80 6.63 -9.54
C THR A 88 0.29 6.62 -9.88
N GLY A 89 -0.38 7.77 -9.78
CA GLY A 89 -1.82 7.99 -9.99
C GLY A 89 -2.69 7.60 -8.80
N VAL A 90 -2.09 7.14 -7.71
CA VAL A 90 -2.80 6.85 -6.47
C VAL A 90 -3.03 8.14 -5.70
N VAL A 91 -4.28 8.59 -5.64
CA VAL A 91 -4.66 9.88 -5.02
C VAL A 91 -5.26 9.68 -3.62
N ASP A 92 -6.10 8.65 -3.44
CA ASP A 92 -6.79 8.33 -2.19
C ASP A 92 -7.06 6.82 -2.14
N THR A 93 -7.72 6.34 -1.08
CA THR A 93 -7.99 4.91 -0.84
C THR A 93 -9.34 4.43 -1.38
N TYR A 94 -10.15 5.36 -1.91
CA TYR A 94 -11.60 5.23 -2.04
C TYR A 94 -12.09 5.54 -3.46
N LEU A 95 -13.05 4.77 -3.97
CA LEU A 95 -13.74 4.99 -5.24
C LEU A 95 -12.79 5.17 -6.43
N GLY A 96 -12.00 4.13 -6.72
CA GLY A 96 -11.13 4.07 -7.91
C GLY A 96 -9.89 4.96 -7.86
N ARG A 97 -9.62 5.63 -6.73
CA ARG A 97 -8.44 6.49 -6.54
C ARG A 97 -7.22 5.73 -5.99
N SER A 98 -7.41 4.46 -5.66
CA SER A 98 -6.34 3.55 -5.23
C SER A 98 -5.64 2.83 -6.39
N LEU A 99 -6.12 3.02 -7.62
CA LEU A 99 -5.63 2.33 -8.81
C LEU A 99 -4.27 2.89 -9.26
N MET A 100 -3.22 2.08 -9.13
CA MET A 100 -1.88 2.44 -9.57
C MET A 100 -1.77 2.30 -11.10
N TRP A 101 -1.04 3.21 -11.75
CA TRP A 101 -0.75 3.05 -13.17
C TRP A 101 0.15 1.84 -13.40
N PRO A 102 -0.17 0.99 -14.40
CA PRO A 102 0.49 -0.31 -14.57
C PRO A 102 1.89 -0.24 -15.17
N ASP A 103 2.31 0.93 -15.66
CA ASP A 103 3.66 1.20 -16.17
C ASP A 103 4.63 1.69 -15.08
N GLU A 104 4.16 1.85 -13.83
CA GLU A 104 5.06 2.01 -12.69
C GLU A 104 5.82 0.71 -12.44
N THR A 105 7.13 0.81 -12.17
CA THR A 105 7.93 -0.37 -11.83
C THR A 105 7.92 -0.58 -10.32
N THR A 106 7.37 -1.70 -9.90
CA THR A 106 7.36 -2.12 -8.50
C THR A 106 8.66 -2.80 -8.06
N LEU A 107 8.87 -2.86 -6.75
CA LEU A 107 9.99 -3.56 -6.14
C LEU A 107 9.97 -5.06 -6.48
N ALA A 108 8.77 -5.63 -6.61
CA ALA A 108 8.59 -7.01 -7.02
C ALA A 108 9.06 -7.23 -8.46
N GLU A 109 8.71 -6.34 -9.40
CA GLU A 109 9.21 -6.43 -10.78
C GLU A 109 10.73 -6.24 -10.85
N ALA A 110 11.28 -5.26 -10.13
CA ALA A 110 12.71 -4.98 -10.11
C ALA A 110 13.52 -6.17 -9.55
N LEU A 111 13.13 -6.71 -8.39
CA LEU A 111 13.80 -7.86 -7.77
C LEU A 111 13.54 -9.16 -8.56
N GLY A 112 12.32 -9.36 -9.04
CA GLY A 112 11.93 -10.50 -9.87
C GLY A 112 12.73 -10.58 -11.17
N GLY A 113 12.88 -9.44 -11.86
CA GLY A 113 13.74 -9.30 -13.03
C GLY A 113 15.23 -9.58 -12.74
N ALA A 114 15.67 -9.35 -11.49
CA ALA A 114 17.00 -9.70 -11.02
C ALA A 114 17.13 -11.16 -10.54
N GLY A 115 16.07 -11.97 -10.66
CA GLY A 115 16.07 -13.41 -10.40
C GLY A 115 15.61 -13.81 -9.00
N TYR A 116 14.97 -12.90 -8.24
CA TYR A 116 14.30 -13.25 -6.98
C TYR A 116 12.98 -13.97 -7.26
N ARG A 117 12.57 -14.88 -6.37
CA ARG A 117 11.15 -15.23 -6.28
C ARG A 117 10.42 -14.10 -5.54
N THR A 118 9.21 -13.76 -5.94
CA THR A 118 8.41 -12.69 -5.33
C THR A 118 7.06 -13.22 -4.84
N GLY A 119 6.69 -12.87 -3.60
CA GLY A 119 5.46 -13.31 -2.96
C GLY A 119 4.81 -12.20 -2.15
N ILE A 120 3.49 -12.08 -2.22
CA ILE A 120 2.68 -11.18 -1.38
C ILE A 120 1.59 -11.95 -0.64
N PHE A 121 1.45 -11.67 0.66
CA PHE A 121 0.40 -12.27 1.48
C PHE A 121 -0.24 -11.17 2.34
N GLY A 122 -1.53 -10.90 2.13
CA GLY A 122 -2.27 -9.85 2.85
C GLY A 122 -3.02 -8.88 1.94
N LYS A 123 -2.77 -7.58 2.08
CA LYS A 123 -3.47 -6.50 1.40
C LYS A 123 -2.61 -5.91 0.28
N TRP A 124 -3.19 -5.86 -0.93
CA TRP A 124 -2.59 -5.21 -2.09
C TRP A 124 -2.99 -3.73 -2.17
N HIS A 125 -4.27 -3.46 -2.45
CA HIS A 125 -4.90 -2.14 -2.50
C HIS A 125 -4.27 -1.15 -3.48
N LEU A 126 -3.82 -1.65 -4.64
CA LEU A 126 -3.27 -0.87 -5.76
C LEU A 126 -3.95 -1.18 -7.10
N GLY A 127 -5.08 -1.89 -7.05
CA GLY A 127 -5.90 -2.29 -8.20
C GLY A 127 -6.20 -3.79 -8.22
N ASP A 128 -7.47 -4.13 -8.39
CA ASP A 128 -7.95 -5.51 -8.30
C ASP A 128 -8.13 -6.20 -9.67
N ASN A 129 -7.99 -5.45 -10.76
CA ASN A 129 -8.19 -5.93 -12.12
C ASN A 129 -6.92 -5.71 -12.97
N TYR A 130 -6.77 -6.52 -14.02
CA TYR A 130 -5.71 -6.39 -14.99
C TYR A 130 -5.70 -4.98 -15.59
N PRO A 131 -4.52 -4.35 -15.77
CA PRO A 131 -3.15 -4.87 -15.53
C PRO A 131 -2.53 -4.50 -14.17
N MET A 132 -3.34 -4.31 -13.12
CA MET A 132 -2.88 -3.77 -11.82
C MET A 132 -2.84 -4.81 -10.69
N ARG A 133 -3.20 -6.07 -10.94
CA ARG A 133 -3.23 -7.11 -9.90
C ARG A 133 -1.82 -7.41 -9.43
N PRO A 134 -1.62 -8.02 -8.25
CA PRO A 134 -0.28 -8.37 -7.78
C PRO A 134 0.56 -9.17 -8.79
N GLY A 135 -0.08 -10.13 -9.48
CA GLY A 135 0.58 -10.95 -10.50
C GLY A 135 1.00 -10.19 -11.75
N ASP A 136 0.29 -9.11 -12.08
CA ASP A 136 0.64 -8.23 -13.20
C ASP A 136 1.77 -7.26 -12.79
N GLN A 137 1.91 -7.01 -11.48
CA GLN A 137 2.88 -6.10 -10.86
C GLN A 137 4.02 -6.87 -10.18
N GLY A 138 4.47 -7.95 -10.83
CA GLY A 138 5.70 -8.68 -10.51
C GLY A 138 5.65 -9.67 -9.36
N PHE A 139 4.53 -9.87 -8.65
CA PHE A 139 4.42 -10.92 -7.63
C PHE A 139 4.09 -12.27 -8.26
N ALA A 140 5.04 -13.19 -8.21
CA ALA A 140 4.87 -14.52 -8.80
C ALA A 140 3.97 -15.45 -7.97
N GLU A 141 3.77 -15.14 -6.69
CA GLU A 141 2.80 -15.78 -5.80
C GLU A 141 2.02 -14.73 -5.01
N SER A 142 0.71 -14.92 -4.89
CA SER A 142 -0.13 -14.04 -4.09
C SER A 142 -1.23 -14.81 -3.36
N VAL A 143 -1.49 -14.40 -2.11
CA VAL A 143 -2.76 -14.65 -1.40
C VAL A 143 -3.19 -13.33 -0.79
N VAL A 144 -4.19 -12.67 -1.39
CA VAL A 144 -4.57 -11.31 -1.00
C VAL A 144 -6.07 -11.14 -0.81
N ILE A 145 -6.45 -10.17 0.02
CA ILE A 145 -7.81 -9.62 0.01
C ILE A 145 -8.05 -8.81 -1.28
N LYS A 146 -9.31 -8.59 -1.63
CA LYS A 146 -9.72 -7.63 -2.67
C LYS A 146 -9.92 -6.24 -2.02
N GLY A 147 -9.68 -5.17 -2.76
CA GLY A 147 -9.87 -3.80 -2.28
C GLY A 147 -8.94 -3.40 -1.12
N GLY A 148 -9.47 -2.57 -0.22
CA GLY A 148 -8.70 -1.89 0.82
C GLY A 148 -8.87 -2.44 2.22
N GLY A 149 -9.60 -3.53 2.41
CA GLY A 149 -9.93 -4.09 3.70
C GLY A 149 -11.14 -5.02 3.57
N LEU A 150 -11.40 -5.80 4.62
CA LEU A 150 -12.59 -6.65 4.71
C LEU A 150 -13.81 -5.81 5.12
N GLY A 151 -15.01 -6.32 4.86
CA GLY A 151 -16.26 -5.59 5.00
C GLY A 151 -16.46 -4.49 3.95
N GLN A 152 -15.76 -4.57 2.80
CA GLN A 152 -15.79 -3.54 1.74
C GLN A 152 -16.56 -4.03 0.50
N PRO A 153 -16.99 -3.13 -0.41
CA PRO A 153 -17.82 -3.50 -1.55
C PRO A 153 -17.16 -4.41 -2.60
N SER A 154 -15.86 -4.66 -2.47
CA SER A 154 -15.13 -5.60 -3.31
C SER A 154 -15.18 -7.04 -2.79
N ASP A 155 -15.57 -7.25 -1.53
CA ASP A 155 -15.58 -8.58 -0.93
C ASP A 155 -16.57 -9.50 -1.62
N PHE A 156 -16.14 -10.74 -1.89
CA PHE A 156 -17.06 -11.76 -2.35
C PHE A 156 -18.20 -11.96 -1.34
N PRO A 157 -19.44 -12.23 -1.79
CA PRO A 157 -20.55 -12.53 -0.88
C PRO A 157 -20.16 -13.61 0.13
N GLY A 158 -20.28 -13.30 1.43
CA GLY A 158 -19.88 -14.18 2.53
C GLY A 158 -18.39 -14.18 2.88
N GLY A 159 -17.55 -13.41 2.19
CA GLY A 159 -16.09 -13.38 2.37
C GLY A 159 -15.53 -12.18 3.13
N GLY A 160 -16.38 -11.25 3.58
CA GLY A 160 -15.97 -9.99 4.20
C GLY A 160 -15.64 -10.04 5.70
N SER A 161 -15.35 -11.22 6.27
CA SER A 161 -14.95 -11.38 7.67
C SER A 161 -13.47 -11.74 7.78
N TYR A 162 -12.84 -11.38 8.89
CA TYR A 162 -11.48 -11.84 9.20
C TYR A 162 -11.39 -13.35 9.41
N THR A 163 -12.49 -14.02 9.76
CA THR A 163 -12.52 -15.47 9.99
C THR A 163 -13.16 -16.17 8.80
N ASP A 164 -12.52 -17.24 8.33
CA ASP A 164 -12.93 -18.01 7.15
C ASP A 164 -13.18 -17.13 5.90
N PRO A 165 -12.22 -16.26 5.52
CA PRO A 165 -12.38 -15.30 4.43
C PRO A 165 -12.41 -15.97 3.05
N ILE A 166 -12.91 -15.23 2.05
CA ILE A 166 -12.66 -15.52 0.63
C ILE A 166 -11.51 -14.64 0.16
N LEU A 167 -10.37 -15.25 -0.18
CA LEU A 167 -9.16 -14.54 -0.62
C LEU A 167 -8.81 -14.89 -2.07
N LEU A 168 -8.01 -14.04 -2.71
CA LEU A 168 -7.50 -14.26 -4.05
C LEU A 168 -6.12 -14.93 -3.99
N ARG A 169 -6.06 -16.22 -4.33
CA ARG A 169 -4.79 -16.92 -4.60
C ARG A 169 -4.43 -16.79 -6.06
N ASN A 170 -3.33 -16.10 -6.39
CA ASN A 170 -2.89 -15.88 -7.77
C ASN A 170 -4.02 -15.38 -8.68
N GLY A 171 -4.85 -14.46 -8.17
CA GLY A 171 -6.00 -13.90 -8.88
C GLY A 171 -7.26 -14.75 -8.91
N ARG A 172 -7.27 -15.94 -8.27
CA ARG A 172 -8.45 -16.82 -8.19
C ARG A 172 -9.02 -16.82 -6.77
N ALA A 173 -10.33 -16.63 -6.65
CA ALA A 173 -11.02 -16.68 -5.37
C ALA A 173 -11.00 -18.10 -4.78
N GLU A 174 -10.68 -18.21 -3.49
CA GLU A 174 -10.63 -19.45 -2.73
C GLU A 174 -11.17 -19.19 -1.32
N ASN A 175 -11.95 -20.13 -0.77
CA ASN A 175 -12.40 -20.09 0.61
C ASN A 175 -11.27 -20.58 1.52
N PHE A 176 -10.80 -19.73 2.43
CA PHE A 176 -9.79 -20.13 3.41
C PHE A 176 -10.44 -20.46 4.75
N LYS A 177 -9.75 -21.27 5.56
CA LYS A 177 -10.13 -21.58 6.94
C LYS A 177 -9.16 -20.97 7.94
N GLY A 178 -9.72 -20.37 8.99
CA GLY A 178 -9.02 -19.68 10.07
C GLY A 178 -9.04 -18.15 9.94
N TYR A 179 -8.27 -17.49 10.80
CA TYR A 179 -8.15 -16.04 10.86
C TYR A 179 -7.19 -15.50 9.79
N CYS A 180 -7.53 -14.37 9.15
CA CYS A 180 -6.77 -13.78 8.03
C CYS A 180 -5.27 -13.65 8.33
N THR A 181 -4.91 -13.06 9.47
CA THR A 181 -3.50 -12.85 9.84
C THR A 181 -2.76 -14.19 9.99
N ASP A 182 -3.40 -15.22 10.55
CA ASP A 182 -2.82 -16.56 10.70
C ASP A 182 -2.65 -17.25 9.33
N ILE A 183 -3.61 -17.04 8.42
CA ILE A 183 -3.56 -17.52 7.03
C ILE A 183 -2.36 -16.90 6.31
N PHE A 184 -2.20 -15.57 6.36
CA PHE A 184 -1.08 -14.89 5.68
C PHE A 184 0.27 -15.32 6.24
N ALA A 185 0.39 -15.48 7.56
CA ALA A 185 1.62 -15.98 8.17
C ALA A 185 1.93 -17.43 7.76
N ARG A 186 0.92 -18.30 7.70
CA ARG A 186 1.07 -19.69 7.22
C ARG A 186 1.54 -19.73 5.76
N GLU A 187 0.95 -18.92 4.90
CA GLU A 187 1.31 -18.84 3.49
C GLU A 187 2.71 -18.25 3.30
N ALA A 188 3.08 -17.22 4.07
CA ALA A 188 4.43 -16.65 4.08
C ALA A 188 5.48 -17.67 4.54
N ILE A 189 5.21 -18.44 5.61
CA ILE A 189 6.09 -19.51 6.07
C ILE A 189 6.28 -20.58 4.98
N ARG A 190 5.20 -21.04 4.34
CA ARG A 190 5.27 -22.01 3.24
C ARG A 190 6.07 -21.48 2.06
N TYR A 191 5.91 -20.20 1.75
CA TYR A 191 6.67 -19.52 0.70
C TYR A 191 8.16 -19.47 1.02
N ILE A 192 8.55 -19.14 2.25
CA ILE A 192 9.94 -19.16 2.70
C ILE A 192 10.52 -20.59 2.58
N GLU A 193 9.81 -21.61 3.05
CA GLU A 193 10.25 -23.01 3.01
C GLU A 193 10.49 -23.51 1.58
N THR A 194 9.61 -23.13 0.66
CA THR A 194 9.67 -23.50 -0.76
C THR A 194 10.82 -22.80 -1.49
N ASN A 195 11.19 -21.60 -1.03
CA ASN A 195 12.18 -20.75 -1.69
C ASN A 195 13.51 -20.64 -0.92
N LYS A 196 13.73 -21.40 0.16
CA LYS A 196 14.94 -21.32 0.99
C LYS A 196 16.27 -21.44 0.24
N ASP A 197 16.29 -22.11 -0.91
CA ASP A 197 17.50 -22.36 -1.71
C ASP A 197 17.74 -21.31 -2.81
N ARG A 198 16.95 -20.23 -2.85
CA ARG A 198 17.08 -19.12 -3.81
C ARG A 198 16.73 -17.78 -3.13
N PRO A 199 17.24 -16.63 -3.62
CA PRO A 199 16.83 -15.34 -3.06
C PRO A 199 15.33 -15.10 -3.29
N PHE A 200 14.64 -14.62 -2.26
CA PHE A 200 13.22 -14.28 -2.34
C PHE A 200 12.93 -12.89 -1.78
N PHE A 201 11.89 -12.27 -2.34
CA PHE A 201 11.21 -11.10 -1.80
C PHE A 201 9.83 -11.54 -1.31
N LEU A 202 9.56 -11.30 -0.03
CA LEU A 202 8.30 -11.56 0.64
C LEU A 202 7.74 -10.24 1.13
N TYR A 203 6.55 -9.89 0.66
CA TYR A 203 5.76 -8.77 1.18
C TYR A 203 4.59 -9.31 2.02
N LEU A 204 4.75 -9.30 3.34
CA LEU A 204 3.74 -9.71 4.30
C LEU A 204 2.97 -8.48 4.77
N ALA A 205 1.86 -8.17 4.10
CA ALA A 205 1.15 -6.91 4.20
C ALA A 205 -0.20 -7.10 4.92
N THR A 206 -0.20 -7.41 6.21
CA THR A 206 -1.43 -7.76 6.92
C THR A 206 -2.45 -6.61 6.89
N ASN A 207 -3.74 -6.93 6.74
CA ASN A 207 -4.83 -5.96 6.87
C ASN A 207 -5.18 -5.64 8.34
N ALA A 208 -4.65 -6.39 9.31
CA ALA A 208 -4.82 -6.05 10.72
C ALA A 208 -3.89 -4.88 11.14
N PRO A 209 -4.30 -4.04 12.11
CA PRO A 209 -5.59 -4.02 12.83
C PRO A 209 -6.73 -3.18 12.20
N HIS A 210 -6.79 -3.00 10.88
CA HIS A 210 -7.86 -2.22 10.22
C HIS A 210 -9.26 -2.80 10.48
N THR A 211 -10.28 -1.93 10.51
CA THR A 211 -11.69 -2.35 10.63
C THR A 211 -12.14 -3.35 9.53
N PRO A 212 -13.13 -4.21 9.78
CA PRO A 212 -13.86 -4.41 11.03
C PRO A 212 -12.97 -5.01 12.15
N LEU A 213 -13.22 -4.62 13.40
CA LEU A 213 -12.42 -5.05 14.55
C LEU A 213 -12.87 -6.43 15.03
N GLU A 214 -12.49 -7.46 14.28
CA GLU A 214 -12.83 -8.86 14.51
C GLU A 214 -11.58 -9.62 14.98
N ILE A 215 -11.65 -10.22 16.17
CA ILE A 215 -10.60 -11.06 16.74
C ILE A 215 -11.19 -11.92 17.86
N ASP A 216 -10.59 -13.09 18.10
CA ASP A 216 -11.01 -14.01 19.17
C ASP A 216 -10.92 -13.36 20.56
N GLU A 217 -11.91 -13.65 21.41
CA GLU A 217 -12.03 -13.11 22.78
C GLU A 217 -10.79 -13.38 23.63
N LYS A 218 -10.05 -14.46 23.37
CA LYS A 218 -8.81 -14.76 24.09
C LYS A 218 -7.76 -13.64 23.97
N TYR A 219 -7.76 -12.90 22.86
CA TYR A 219 -6.86 -11.77 22.65
C TYR A 219 -7.42 -10.47 23.24
N VAL A 220 -8.74 -10.31 23.32
CA VAL A 220 -9.40 -9.07 23.79
C VAL A 220 -9.54 -9.04 25.31
N GLY A 221 -9.88 -10.19 25.91
CA GLY A 221 -10.17 -10.35 27.33
C GLY A 221 -9.11 -9.77 28.27
N PRO A 222 -7.79 -9.98 28.04
CA PRO A 222 -6.74 -9.37 28.85
C PRO A 222 -6.79 -7.84 28.88
N PHE A 223 -7.06 -7.19 27.75
CA PHE A 223 -7.11 -5.74 27.64
C PHE A 223 -8.36 -5.16 28.30
N ARG A 224 -9.52 -5.80 28.13
CA ARG A 224 -10.74 -5.41 28.85
C ARG A 224 -10.57 -5.50 30.36
N LYS A 225 -9.95 -6.58 30.86
CA LYS A 225 -9.61 -6.75 32.28
C LYS A 225 -8.65 -5.67 32.78
N ALA A 226 -7.78 -5.15 31.91
CA ALA A 226 -6.89 -4.03 32.21
C ALA A 226 -7.56 -2.64 32.12
N GLY A 227 -8.88 -2.58 31.88
CA GLY A 227 -9.68 -1.35 31.89
C GLY A 227 -9.66 -0.57 30.57
N LEU A 228 -9.18 -1.17 29.47
CA LEU A 228 -9.24 -0.54 28.14
C LEU A 228 -10.67 -0.60 27.59
N ASP A 229 -11.05 0.45 26.85
CA ASP A 229 -12.32 0.46 26.12
C ASP A 229 -12.36 -0.64 25.05
N ASP A 230 -13.56 -1.02 24.63
CA ASP A 230 -13.76 -2.16 23.72
C ASP A 230 -13.04 -2.02 22.37
N VAL A 231 -12.99 -0.80 21.83
CA VAL A 231 -12.36 -0.52 20.54
C VAL A 231 -10.84 -0.70 20.67
N THR A 232 -10.23 -0.06 21.67
CA THR A 232 -8.79 -0.20 21.92
C THR A 232 -8.42 -1.65 22.28
N ALA A 233 -9.23 -2.33 23.09
CA ALA A 233 -9.00 -3.72 23.47
C ALA A 233 -9.00 -4.67 22.26
N LYS A 234 -9.93 -4.48 21.31
CA LYS A 234 -9.96 -5.26 20.07
C LYS A 234 -8.77 -4.96 19.16
N VAL A 235 -8.42 -3.68 18.97
CA VAL A 235 -7.24 -3.28 18.20
C VAL A 235 -5.98 -3.92 18.78
N TYR A 236 -5.76 -3.81 20.10
CA TYR A 236 -4.59 -4.41 20.74
C TYR A 236 -4.62 -5.93 20.69
N GLY A 237 -5.80 -6.56 20.74
CA GLY A 237 -5.96 -7.99 20.50
C GLY A 237 -5.52 -8.42 19.09
N MET A 238 -5.90 -7.66 18.05
CA MET A 238 -5.45 -7.89 16.68
C MET A 238 -3.93 -7.71 16.54
N ILE A 239 -3.36 -6.67 17.17
CA ILE A 239 -1.92 -6.42 17.15
C ILE A 239 -1.15 -7.53 17.88
N ALA A 240 -1.66 -8.05 19.00
CA ALA A 240 -1.07 -9.18 19.69
C ALA A 240 -1.04 -10.45 18.82
N ASN A 241 -2.11 -10.72 18.05
CA ASN A 241 -2.12 -11.81 17.08
C ASN A 241 -1.14 -11.57 15.91
N VAL A 242 -1.00 -10.34 15.42
CA VAL A 242 0.03 -9.98 14.44
C VAL A 242 1.44 -10.24 15.00
N ASP A 243 1.72 -9.81 16.22
CA ASP A 243 3.01 -10.04 16.87
C ASP A 243 3.35 -11.53 16.99
N GLU A 244 2.38 -12.35 17.42
CA GLU A 244 2.52 -13.80 17.52
C GLU A 244 2.89 -14.41 16.16
N ASN A 245 2.21 -13.98 15.09
CA ASN A 245 2.48 -14.43 13.73
C ASN A 245 3.83 -13.98 13.18
N ILE A 246 4.29 -12.77 13.52
CA ILE A 246 5.66 -12.32 13.25
C ILE A 246 6.66 -13.23 13.96
N GLY A 247 6.39 -13.61 15.21
CA GLY A 247 7.19 -14.58 15.96
C GLY A 247 7.33 -15.92 15.24
N ARG A 248 6.25 -16.44 14.66
CA ARG A 248 6.26 -17.67 13.85
C ARG A 248 7.13 -17.54 12.61
N VAL A 249 7.08 -16.41 11.91
CA VAL A 249 7.95 -16.14 10.74
C VAL A 249 9.42 -16.05 11.16
N LEU A 250 9.73 -15.33 12.23
CA LEU A 250 11.09 -15.23 12.78
C LEU A 250 11.64 -16.59 13.19
N ALA A 251 10.83 -17.42 13.87
CA ALA A 251 11.19 -18.78 14.23
C ALA A 251 11.50 -19.63 12.99
N LYS A 252 10.70 -19.51 11.93
CA LYS A 252 10.95 -20.23 10.68
C LYS A 252 12.27 -19.83 10.02
N LEU A 253 12.61 -18.54 10.01
CA LEU A 253 13.91 -18.10 9.48
C LEU A 253 15.07 -18.69 10.27
N LYS A 254 14.94 -18.78 11.59
CA LYS A 254 15.93 -19.42 12.46
C LYS A 254 16.07 -20.91 12.15
N ASP A 255 14.96 -21.63 12.09
CA ASP A 255 14.95 -23.08 11.81
C ASP A 255 15.60 -23.41 10.46
N LEU A 256 15.35 -22.58 9.45
CA LEU A 256 15.92 -22.73 8.11
C LEU A 256 17.32 -22.12 7.96
N LYS A 257 17.87 -21.53 9.03
CA LYS A 257 19.18 -20.86 9.04
C LYS A 257 19.31 -19.73 8.02
N LEU A 258 18.22 -18.99 7.80
CA LEU A 258 18.14 -17.89 6.83
C LEU A 258 18.36 -16.51 7.47
N GLU A 259 18.33 -16.40 8.80
CA GLU A 259 18.35 -15.12 9.53
C GLU A 259 19.53 -14.22 9.16
N GLU A 260 20.73 -14.79 9.10
CA GLU A 260 21.97 -14.04 8.86
C GLU A 260 21.95 -13.27 7.54
N ASN A 261 21.36 -13.86 6.49
CA ASN A 261 21.33 -13.28 5.14
C ASN A 261 19.91 -12.91 4.70
N THR A 262 19.08 -12.44 5.63
CA THR A 262 17.75 -11.92 5.34
C THR A 262 17.64 -10.48 5.85
N ILE A 263 17.28 -9.56 4.96
CA ILE A 263 16.86 -8.20 5.32
C ILE A 263 15.39 -8.29 5.70
N LEU A 264 15.08 -8.02 6.96
CA LEU A 264 13.70 -7.93 7.44
C LEU A 264 13.40 -6.49 7.83
N ILE A 265 12.39 -5.89 7.19
CA ILE A 265 11.89 -4.56 7.48
C ILE A 265 10.47 -4.68 8.03
N PHE A 266 10.20 -4.09 9.18
CA PHE A 266 8.85 -3.92 9.73
C PHE A 266 8.49 -2.44 9.72
N LEU A 267 7.32 -2.09 9.19
CA LEU A 267 6.72 -0.75 9.28
C LEU A 267 5.19 -0.82 9.26
N THR A 268 4.51 0.32 9.38
CA THR A 268 3.04 0.44 9.22
C THR A 268 2.70 1.44 8.12
N ASP A 269 1.48 1.38 7.58
CA ASP A 269 1.13 2.18 6.39
C ASP A 269 0.66 3.61 6.67
N ASN A 270 0.18 3.89 7.89
CA ASN A 270 -0.19 5.21 8.37
C ASN A 270 -0.35 5.20 9.90
N GLY A 271 -0.67 6.36 10.48
CA GLY A 271 -1.07 6.47 11.88
C GLY A 271 -2.32 5.65 12.25
N PRO A 272 -2.71 5.63 13.54
CA PRO A 272 -3.82 4.83 14.02
C PRO A 272 -5.16 5.34 13.47
N GLN A 273 -6.10 4.45 13.14
CA GLN A 273 -7.43 4.86 12.65
C GLN A 273 -8.36 5.36 13.76
N GLN A 274 -8.30 4.73 14.94
CA GLN A 274 -9.11 5.07 16.12
C GLN A 274 -8.24 5.75 17.17
N LYS A 275 -8.85 6.64 17.95
CA LYS A 275 -8.15 7.35 19.03
C LYS A 275 -7.67 6.36 20.10
N ARG A 276 -6.36 6.37 20.37
CA ARG A 276 -5.68 5.60 21.43
C ARG A 276 -4.31 6.20 21.69
N PHE A 277 -3.47 5.56 22.51
CA PHE A 277 -2.13 6.05 22.81
C PHE A 277 -1.29 6.15 21.52
N ASN A 278 -0.86 7.37 21.19
CA ASN A 278 -0.07 7.66 19.98
C ASN A 278 1.29 8.30 20.32
N ALA A 279 1.92 7.86 21.41
CA ALA A 279 3.21 8.34 21.88
C ALA A 279 3.30 9.88 22.06
N GLY A 280 2.19 10.51 22.49
CA GLY A 280 2.11 11.96 22.68
C GLY A 280 2.02 12.79 21.39
N MET A 281 1.97 12.15 20.22
CA MET A 281 1.88 12.84 18.93
C MET A 281 0.46 13.28 18.62
N ARG A 282 0.35 14.41 17.91
CA ARG A 282 -0.92 14.98 17.47
C ARG A 282 -1.45 14.27 16.23
N GLY A 283 -2.76 14.11 16.16
CA GLY A 283 -3.43 13.53 14.98
C GLY A 283 -3.35 12.00 14.90
N GLN A 284 -3.84 11.48 13.78
CA GLN A 284 -4.07 10.06 13.54
C GLN A 284 -4.23 9.84 12.01
N LYS A 285 -4.58 8.63 11.55
CA LYS A 285 -4.85 8.35 10.12
C LYS A 285 -5.70 9.45 9.47
N GLY A 286 -5.35 9.84 8.25
CA GLY A 286 -6.03 10.90 7.51
C GLY A 286 -5.62 12.31 7.95
N THR A 287 -4.52 12.47 8.71
CA THR A 287 -3.95 13.79 8.97
C THR A 287 -2.47 13.82 8.65
N VAL A 288 -1.96 15.00 8.29
CA VAL A 288 -0.53 15.23 8.06
C VAL A 288 0.22 15.62 9.34
N TYR A 289 -0.42 15.57 10.51
CA TYR A 289 0.25 15.68 11.82
C TYR A 289 1.10 14.44 12.10
N GLU A 290 2.05 14.52 13.03
CA GLU A 290 2.97 13.44 13.35
C GLU A 290 2.30 12.12 13.65
N GLY A 291 1.20 12.18 14.39
CA GLY A 291 0.42 11.01 14.74
C GLY A 291 -0.24 10.32 13.54
N GLY A 292 -0.34 10.97 12.39
CA GLY A 292 -0.87 10.41 11.14
C GLY A 292 0.18 9.92 10.15
N ILE A 293 1.40 10.48 10.18
CA ILE A 293 2.45 10.21 9.18
C ILE A 293 3.74 9.58 9.74
N ARG A 294 4.02 9.69 11.04
CA ARG A 294 5.21 9.08 11.66
C ARG A 294 4.85 7.68 12.18
N VAL A 295 5.59 6.68 11.74
CA VAL A 295 5.28 5.25 11.95
C VAL A 295 6.52 4.49 12.42
N PRO A 296 6.37 3.34 13.09
CA PRO A 296 7.54 2.54 13.44
C PRO A 296 8.21 2.04 12.15
N CYS A 297 9.54 1.99 12.16
CA CYS A 297 10.30 1.35 11.09
C CYS A 297 11.54 0.69 11.68
N PHE A 298 11.57 -0.64 11.62
CA PHE A 298 12.64 -1.47 12.17
C PHE A 298 13.28 -2.27 11.05
N VAL A 299 14.61 -2.34 11.04
CA VAL A 299 15.39 -3.09 10.06
C VAL A 299 16.30 -4.07 10.79
N ARG A 300 16.09 -5.37 10.57
CA ARG A 300 16.96 -6.43 11.06
C ARG A 300 17.71 -7.04 9.88
N TRP A 301 19.04 -6.93 9.91
CA TRP A 301 19.92 -7.58 8.94
C TRP A 301 21.28 -7.86 9.61
N PRO A 302 21.45 -9.02 10.26
CA PRO A 302 22.62 -9.30 11.12
C PRO A 302 23.98 -9.08 10.44
N ARG A 303 24.06 -9.30 9.12
CA ARG A 303 25.29 -9.09 8.34
C ARG A 303 25.74 -7.64 8.14
N ALA A 304 24.84 -6.68 8.32
CA ALA A 304 25.13 -5.28 7.97
C ALA A 304 24.65 -4.26 9.01
N VAL A 305 23.72 -4.63 9.89
CA VAL A 305 23.11 -3.74 10.87
C VAL A 305 23.61 -4.12 12.26
N LYS A 306 24.15 -3.13 12.98
CA LYS A 306 24.51 -3.29 14.39
C LYS A 306 23.24 -3.38 15.24
N PRO A 307 23.03 -4.44 16.04
CA PRO A 307 21.86 -4.59 16.90
C PRO A 307 21.69 -3.44 17.90
N GLY A 308 20.44 -3.06 18.17
CA GLY A 308 20.06 -2.01 19.10
C GLY A 308 20.33 -0.59 18.61
N SER A 309 20.69 -0.42 17.33
CA SER A 309 21.01 0.89 16.77
C SER A 309 19.75 1.74 16.58
N LYS A 310 19.91 3.05 16.66
CA LYS A 310 18.87 4.03 16.36
C LYS A 310 19.39 5.05 15.37
N VAL A 311 18.53 5.43 14.43
CA VAL A 311 18.77 6.50 13.45
C VAL A 311 17.68 7.54 13.64
N ASP A 312 18.08 8.77 13.95
CA ASP A 312 17.19 9.92 14.16
C ASP A 312 17.06 10.83 12.92
N ARG A 313 17.72 10.44 11.83
CA ARG A 313 17.64 11.13 10.55
C ARG A 313 16.30 10.91 9.86
N LEU A 314 15.81 11.98 9.24
CA LEU A 314 14.55 11.96 8.52
C LEU A 314 14.57 10.98 7.33
N ALA A 315 13.67 10.00 7.37
CA ALA A 315 13.50 8.95 6.37
C ALA A 315 12.01 8.74 6.04
N ALA A 316 11.72 8.15 4.89
CA ALA A 316 10.36 7.84 4.48
C ALA A 316 10.27 6.56 3.65
N HIS A 317 9.06 6.03 3.54
CA HIS A 317 8.71 4.87 2.72
C HIS A 317 9.21 4.91 1.26
N ILE A 318 9.29 6.08 0.62
CA ILE A 318 9.89 6.21 -0.73
C ILE A 318 11.36 5.79 -0.78
N ASP A 319 12.07 5.79 0.34
CA ASP A 319 13.49 5.41 0.42
C ASP A 319 13.70 3.90 0.45
N VAL A 320 12.67 3.12 0.80
CA VAL A 320 12.78 1.66 0.96
C VAL A 320 13.14 1.00 -0.36
N PHE A 321 12.52 1.43 -1.47
CA PHE A 321 12.80 0.92 -2.80
C PHE A 321 14.28 1.04 -3.20
N PRO A 322 14.89 2.26 -3.27
CA PRO A 322 16.31 2.37 -3.64
C PRO A 322 17.23 1.70 -2.63
N THR A 323 16.87 1.67 -1.34
CA THR A 323 17.64 0.97 -0.30
C THR A 323 17.72 -0.53 -0.58
N LEU A 324 16.59 -1.17 -0.89
CA LEU A 324 16.53 -2.60 -1.13
C LEU A 324 17.20 -2.97 -2.45
N LEU A 325 17.08 -2.14 -3.49
CA LEU A 325 17.83 -2.35 -4.74
C LEU A 325 19.34 -2.31 -4.50
N GLU A 326 19.85 -1.29 -3.80
CA GLU A 326 21.28 -1.18 -3.49
C GLU A 326 21.75 -2.36 -2.62
N ALA A 327 21.01 -2.69 -1.56
CA ALA A 327 21.35 -3.78 -0.65
C ALA A 327 21.37 -5.16 -1.35
N CYS A 328 20.52 -5.35 -2.37
CA CYS A 328 20.46 -6.58 -3.15
C CYS A 328 21.43 -6.59 -4.35
N GLY A 329 22.12 -5.48 -4.63
CA GLY A 329 22.98 -5.32 -5.80
C GLY A 329 22.18 -5.37 -7.11
N VAL A 330 20.99 -4.78 -7.11
CA VAL A 330 20.09 -4.67 -8.27
C VAL A 330 20.13 -3.22 -8.78
N SER A 331 20.29 -3.05 -10.09
CA SER A 331 20.27 -1.72 -10.69
C SER A 331 18.87 -1.12 -10.64
N ALA A 332 18.79 0.19 -10.40
CA ALA A 332 17.53 0.92 -10.53
C ALA A 332 16.95 0.77 -11.95
N PRO A 333 15.61 0.73 -12.09
CA PRO A 333 14.96 0.70 -13.39
C PRO A 333 15.41 1.86 -14.27
N LYS A 334 15.71 1.58 -15.55
CA LYS A 334 16.09 2.63 -16.50
C LYS A 334 14.88 3.53 -16.76
N ASN A 335 15.10 4.84 -16.81
CA ASN A 335 14.09 5.87 -17.10
C ASN A 335 13.02 6.12 -16.01
N VAL A 336 13.22 5.60 -14.81
CA VAL A 336 12.35 5.91 -13.67
C VAL A 336 13.04 6.93 -12.76
N LYS A 337 12.44 8.12 -12.60
CA LYS A 337 12.88 9.10 -11.60
C LYS A 337 12.45 8.63 -10.22
N LEU A 338 13.39 8.17 -9.39
CA LEU A 338 13.09 7.87 -7.99
C LEU A 338 13.03 9.16 -7.18
N ASP A 339 12.07 9.26 -6.25
CA ASP A 339 11.98 10.38 -5.31
C ASP A 339 12.69 10.06 -3.98
N GLY A 340 12.83 8.78 -3.65
CA GLY A 340 13.59 8.31 -2.49
C GLY A 340 15.11 8.27 -2.70
N ARG A 341 15.85 8.17 -1.60
CA ARG A 341 17.30 7.90 -1.60
C ARG A 341 17.61 6.68 -0.75
N SER A 342 18.64 5.91 -1.13
CA SER A 342 19.01 4.73 -0.37
C SER A 342 19.48 5.08 1.05
N LEU A 343 18.87 4.43 2.05
CA LEU A 343 19.24 4.51 3.47
C LEU A 343 20.37 3.54 3.83
N LEU A 344 20.93 2.79 2.87
CA LEU A 344 21.96 1.79 3.13
C LEU A 344 23.19 2.34 3.89
N PRO A 345 23.66 3.59 3.64
CA PRO A 345 24.70 4.20 4.47
C PRO A 345 24.32 4.25 5.95
N LEU A 346 23.10 4.72 6.27
CA LEU A 346 22.59 4.79 7.65
C LEU A 346 22.36 3.41 8.29
N LEU A 347 22.07 2.38 7.48
CA LEU A 347 21.94 1.01 7.97
C LEU A 347 23.30 0.42 8.40
N ARG A 348 24.36 0.75 7.65
CA ARG A 348 25.73 0.28 7.92
C ARG A 348 26.41 1.07 9.05
N ASP A 349 26.20 2.38 9.04
CA ASP A 349 26.70 3.29 10.06
C ASP A 349 25.64 4.35 10.38
N PRO A 350 24.92 4.22 11.51
CA PRO A 350 23.94 5.20 11.99
C PRO A 350 24.50 6.61 12.17
N ALA A 351 25.83 6.76 12.30
CA ALA A 351 26.51 8.04 12.44
C ALA A 351 27.00 8.62 11.09
N SER A 352 26.68 7.98 9.96
CA SER A 352 27.04 8.48 8.63
C SER A 352 26.62 9.94 8.46
N ASP A 353 27.48 10.72 7.80
CA ASP A 353 27.10 12.06 7.37
C ASP A 353 25.90 11.97 6.42
N TRP A 354 24.81 12.63 6.79
CA TRP A 354 23.52 12.46 6.16
C TRP A 354 22.87 13.82 5.90
N PRO A 355 22.87 14.27 4.64
CA PRO A 355 22.36 15.59 4.30
C PRO A 355 20.87 15.74 4.66
N ASP A 356 20.52 16.88 5.23
CA ASP A 356 19.12 17.25 5.46
C ASP A 356 18.35 17.34 4.12
N ARG A 357 17.04 17.13 4.20
CA ARG A 357 16.13 17.26 3.06
C ARG A 357 14.73 17.58 3.54
N THR A 358 13.89 18.08 2.64
CA THR A 358 12.46 18.23 2.88
C THR A 358 11.70 17.03 2.29
N ILE A 359 10.80 16.44 3.08
CA ILE A 359 9.83 15.43 2.66
C ILE A 359 8.44 16.05 2.68
N PHE A 360 7.62 15.68 1.70
CA PHE A 360 6.30 16.25 1.51
C PHE A 360 5.22 15.21 1.75
N PHE A 361 4.15 15.64 2.41
CA PHE A 361 3.00 14.80 2.70
C PHE A 361 1.76 15.57 2.29
N GLN A 362 0.79 14.88 1.72
CA GLN A 362 -0.51 15.45 1.44
C GLN A 362 -1.57 14.37 1.46
N TRP A 363 -2.77 14.74 1.90
CA TRP A 363 -3.94 13.92 1.72
C TRP A 363 -5.08 14.72 1.08
N HIS A 364 -5.83 14.06 0.22
CA HIS A 364 -6.97 14.65 -0.45
C HIS A 364 -8.02 13.57 -0.68
N ARG A 365 -9.29 13.93 -0.49
CA ARG A 365 -10.43 13.11 -0.90
C ARG A 365 -11.13 13.79 -2.07
N GLY A 366 -11.02 13.19 -3.24
CA GLY A 366 -11.50 13.75 -4.50
C GLY A 366 -10.56 13.39 -5.66
N ASP A 367 -10.92 13.78 -6.87
CA ASP A 367 -10.19 13.39 -8.08
C ASP A 367 -8.86 14.12 -8.25
N THR A 368 -8.80 15.37 -7.80
CA THR A 368 -7.68 16.27 -8.06
C THR A 368 -7.21 16.90 -6.76
N PRO A 369 -6.02 16.55 -6.26
CA PRO A 369 -5.39 17.23 -5.14
C PRO A 369 -5.32 18.74 -5.34
N GLU A 370 -5.59 19.48 -4.26
CA GLU A 370 -5.57 20.94 -4.25
C GLU A 370 -4.31 21.45 -3.55
N LEU A 371 -3.69 22.50 -4.08
CA LEU A 371 -2.53 23.12 -3.47
C LEU A 371 -2.85 23.59 -2.03
N TYR A 372 -1.97 23.30 -1.07
CA TYR A 372 -2.10 23.68 0.34
C TYR A 372 -3.24 23.02 1.13
N ARG A 373 -3.93 22.03 0.55
CA ARG A 373 -4.96 21.25 1.25
C ARG A 373 -4.34 20.05 1.95
N ASP A 374 -4.47 20.02 3.28
CA ASP A 374 -4.00 18.95 4.17
C ASP A 374 -2.61 18.43 3.79
N CYS A 375 -1.64 19.35 3.74
CA CYS A 375 -0.28 19.10 3.32
C CYS A 375 0.75 19.49 4.40
N ALA A 376 1.92 18.85 4.35
CA ALA A 376 3.06 19.20 5.17
C ALA A 376 4.37 19.18 4.36
N ALA A 377 5.24 20.16 4.58
CA ALA A 377 6.64 20.15 4.17
C ALA A 377 7.50 20.04 5.44
N ARG A 378 8.27 18.95 5.56
CA ARG A 378 9.01 18.60 6.77
C ARG A 378 10.48 18.39 6.45
N ASN A 379 11.37 19.15 7.06
CA ASN A 379 12.80 18.82 7.11
C ASN A 379 13.17 18.26 8.49
N GLN A 380 14.46 18.11 8.82
CA GLN A 380 14.87 17.51 10.09
C GLN A 380 14.26 18.19 11.32
N ARG A 381 14.13 19.52 11.31
CA ARG A 381 13.67 20.33 12.46
C ARG A 381 12.27 20.90 12.26
N TRP A 382 12.00 21.44 11.09
CA TRP A 382 10.84 22.27 10.81
C TRP A 382 9.76 21.52 10.05
N LYS A 383 8.51 21.76 10.42
CA LYS A 383 7.34 21.28 9.69
C LYS A 383 6.36 22.40 9.43
N LEU A 384 6.16 22.68 8.14
CA LEU A 384 5.19 23.65 7.65
C LEU A 384 3.89 22.94 7.26
N LEU A 385 2.80 23.28 7.92
CA LEU A 385 1.46 22.74 7.70
C LEU A 385 0.63 23.70 6.82
N ASN A 386 0.02 23.18 5.76
CA ASN A 386 -0.90 23.90 4.87
C ASN A 386 -0.37 25.25 4.34
N GLY A 387 0.95 25.39 4.24
CA GLY A 387 1.60 26.63 3.81
C GLY A 387 1.52 27.78 4.82
N ARG A 388 1.09 27.53 6.07
CA ARG A 388 0.75 28.58 7.05
C ARG A 388 1.41 28.38 8.41
N ALA A 389 1.08 27.30 9.12
CA ALA A 389 1.54 27.07 10.49
C ALA A 389 2.89 26.35 10.50
N LEU A 390 3.84 26.81 11.31
CA LEU A 390 5.19 26.24 11.39
C LEU A 390 5.42 25.68 12.78
N TYR A 391 5.95 24.46 12.86
CA TYR A 391 6.30 23.79 14.11
C TYR A 391 7.79 23.45 14.16
N ASP A 392 8.41 23.69 15.30
CA ASP A 392 9.79 23.31 15.63
C ASP A 392 9.79 21.93 16.31
N LEU A 393 9.99 20.85 15.55
CA LEU A 393 9.82 19.49 16.06
C LEU A 393 10.95 19.02 16.99
N GLU A 394 12.07 19.75 17.04
CA GLU A 394 13.12 19.48 18.03
C GLU A 394 12.66 19.90 19.44
N ASN A 395 11.90 20.99 19.54
CA ASN A 395 11.45 21.56 20.81
C ASN A 395 9.95 21.30 21.10
N ASP A 396 9.15 21.03 20.08
CA ASP A 396 7.71 20.79 20.13
C ASP A 396 7.30 19.58 19.26
N PRO A 397 7.68 18.35 19.65
CA PRO A 397 7.29 17.14 18.92
C PRO A 397 5.78 16.87 18.92
N ALA A 398 5.02 17.59 19.76
CA ALA A 398 3.56 17.48 19.85
C ALA A 398 2.82 18.43 18.88
N GLU A 399 3.52 19.29 18.15
CA GLU A 399 2.94 20.26 17.21
C GLU A 399 1.88 21.16 17.90
N SER A 400 2.22 21.65 19.09
CA SER A 400 1.35 22.40 19.99
C SER A 400 1.47 23.92 19.84
N LYS A 401 2.64 24.44 19.43
CA LYS A 401 2.91 25.88 19.30
C LYS A 401 3.28 26.23 17.86
N ASP A 402 2.42 27.01 17.20
CA ASP A 402 2.76 27.63 15.92
C ASP A 402 3.76 28.78 16.13
N VAL A 403 4.91 28.69 15.47
CA VAL A 403 6.00 29.68 15.51
C VAL A 403 6.21 30.37 14.15
N SER A 404 5.23 30.28 13.24
CA SER A 404 5.30 30.86 11.90
C SER A 404 5.57 32.37 11.88
N ALA A 405 5.02 33.12 12.84
CA ALA A 405 5.22 34.57 12.96
C ALA A 405 6.68 34.95 13.31
N GLU A 406 7.39 34.06 14.01
CA GLU A 406 8.76 34.26 14.48
C GLU A 406 9.79 33.84 13.40
N HIS A 407 9.37 33.05 12.39
CA HIS A 407 10.25 32.39 11.41
C HIS A 407 9.71 32.49 9.98
N ALA A 408 9.35 33.71 9.55
CA ALA A 408 8.74 33.96 8.24
C ALA A 408 9.63 33.54 7.04
N ASP A 409 10.95 33.62 7.20
CA ASP A 409 11.94 33.18 6.20
C ASP A 409 11.90 31.66 5.99
N ILE A 410 11.78 30.89 7.09
CA ILE A 410 11.65 29.43 7.06
C ILE A 410 10.32 29.03 6.40
N VAL A 411 9.22 29.71 6.77
CA VAL A 411 7.91 29.52 6.12
C VAL A 411 8.03 29.74 4.61
N ALA A 412 8.61 30.87 4.18
CA ALA A 412 8.76 31.18 2.76
C ALA A 412 9.62 30.14 2.02
N GLY A 413 10.70 29.65 2.66
CA GLY A 413 11.56 28.60 2.11
C GLY A 413 10.84 27.27 1.92
N LEU A 414 10.10 26.81 2.93
CA LEU A 414 9.35 25.55 2.86
C LEU A 414 8.15 25.63 1.92
N ARG A 415 7.49 26.80 1.81
CA ARG A 415 6.43 27.02 0.80
C ARG A 415 6.93 26.85 -0.61
N ARG A 416 8.04 27.51 -0.97
CA ARG A 416 8.63 27.38 -2.31
C ARG A 416 8.99 25.93 -2.65
N GLN A 417 9.55 25.21 -1.67
CA GLN A 417 9.88 23.79 -1.83
C GLN A 417 8.63 22.92 -2.03
N TYR A 418 7.57 23.16 -1.26
CA TYR A 418 6.29 22.46 -1.41
C TYR A 418 5.64 22.74 -2.76
N GLU A 419 5.59 23.99 -3.20
CA GLU A 419 5.02 24.36 -4.51
C GLU A 419 5.80 23.72 -5.66
N ALA A 420 7.13 23.70 -5.58
CA ALA A 420 7.98 23.03 -6.56
C ALA A 420 7.74 21.51 -6.59
N TRP A 421 7.64 20.88 -5.42
CA TRP A 421 7.30 19.46 -5.31
C TRP A 421 5.92 19.17 -5.89
N PHE A 422 4.90 19.95 -5.51
CA PHE A 422 3.52 19.75 -5.95
C PHE A 422 3.41 19.89 -7.48
N SER A 423 4.07 20.89 -8.06
CA SER A 423 4.15 21.07 -9.52
C SER A 423 4.81 19.87 -10.21
N ASP A 424 5.93 19.39 -9.68
CA ASP A 424 6.69 18.26 -10.24
C ASP A 424 5.91 16.93 -10.19
N VAL A 425 5.30 16.59 -9.05
CA VAL A 425 4.53 15.33 -8.94
C VAL A 425 3.23 15.36 -9.74
N SER A 426 2.63 16.54 -9.91
CA SER A 426 1.41 16.72 -10.73
C SER A 426 1.68 16.55 -12.23
N ALA A 427 2.88 16.91 -12.70
CA ALA A 427 3.23 16.93 -14.12
C ALA A 427 3.34 15.55 -14.78
N THR A 428 3.42 14.46 -14.00
CA THR A 428 3.63 13.10 -14.56
C THR A 428 2.38 12.59 -15.28
N ARG A 429 1.20 12.74 -14.66
CA ARG A 429 -0.08 12.20 -15.18
C ARG A 429 -1.27 13.14 -15.04
N GLY A 430 -1.09 14.35 -14.49
CA GLY A 430 -2.20 15.29 -14.28
C GLY A 430 -3.36 14.72 -13.47
N PHE A 431 -3.06 13.80 -12.54
CA PHE A 431 -4.02 13.06 -11.71
C PHE A 431 -5.06 12.22 -12.49
N GLN A 432 -4.81 11.91 -13.75
CA GLN A 432 -5.68 11.03 -14.52
C GLN A 432 -5.74 9.62 -13.90
N PRO A 433 -6.93 9.00 -13.87
CA PRO A 433 -7.10 7.68 -13.27
C PRO A 433 -6.50 6.57 -14.14
N SER A 434 -5.94 5.55 -13.49
CA SER A 434 -5.65 4.27 -14.14
C SER A 434 -6.96 3.53 -14.45
N ARG A 435 -6.93 2.64 -15.44
CA ARG A 435 -8.12 1.95 -15.99
C ARG A 435 -7.91 0.44 -16.03
N PRO A 436 -8.81 -0.37 -15.45
CA PRO A 436 -8.93 -1.79 -15.79
C PRO A 436 -9.10 -1.99 -17.29
N ILE A 437 -8.44 -2.99 -17.85
CA ILE A 437 -8.57 -3.34 -19.25
C ILE A 437 -9.51 -4.54 -19.40
N ILE A 438 -10.60 -4.35 -20.14
CA ILE A 438 -11.57 -5.40 -20.44
C ILE A 438 -11.40 -5.94 -21.87
N GLY A 439 -11.70 -7.22 -22.06
CA GLY A 439 -11.61 -7.88 -23.38
C GLY A 439 -10.25 -8.48 -23.72
N THR A 440 -9.34 -8.61 -22.75
CA THR A 440 -8.08 -9.35 -22.93
C THR A 440 -8.23 -10.81 -22.48
N ALA A 441 -7.25 -11.66 -22.81
CA ALA A 441 -7.18 -13.00 -22.26
C ALA A 441 -6.56 -13.05 -20.85
N HIS A 442 -5.97 -11.94 -20.38
CA HIS A 442 -5.32 -11.85 -19.07
C HIS A 442 -6.32 -11.80 -17.91
N GLU A 443 -7.55 -11.34 -18.20
CA GLU A 443 -8.69 -11.41 -17.30
C GLU A 443 -9.98 -11.45 -18.12
N ASN A 444 -10.61 -12.63 -18.17
CA ASN A 444 -11.93 -12.82 -18.79
C ASN A 444 -12.66 -13.98 -18.07
N PRO A 445 -13.82 -13.74 -17.44
CA PRO A 445 -14.50 -12.46 -17.30
C PRO A 445 -13.77 -11.49 -16.35
N VAL A 446 -13.99 -10.19 -16.53
CA VAL A 446 -13.60 -9.13 -15.59
C VAL A 446 -14.74 -8.88 -14.61
N ILE A 447 -14.44 -8.71 -13.33
CA ILE A 447 -15.43 -8.34 -12.30
C ILE A 447 -15.08 -6.97 -11.72
N LEU A 448 -15.88 -5.98 -12.11
CA LEU A 448 -15.81 -4.61 -11.62
C LEU A 448 -16.70 -4.47 -10.37
N THR A 449 -16.23 -3.73 -9.37
CA THR A 449 -16.92 -3.58 -8.08
C THR A 449 -17.03 -2.11 -7.68
N ARG A 450 -17.98 -1.76 -6.81
CA ARG A 450 -18.09 -0.38 -6.27
C ARG A 450 -16.84 0.13 -5.55
N GLN A 451 -15.87 -0.73 -5.24
CA GLN A 451 -14.55 -0.30 -4.76
C GLN A 451 -13.92 0.75 -5.69
N ASP A 452 -14.04 0.52 -7.00
CA ASP A 452 -13.24 1.22 -8.01
C ASP A 452 -14.05 2.13 -8.94
N TRP A 453 -15.36 2.26 -8.71
CA TRP A 453 -16.18 3.19 -9.48
C TRP A 453 -15.96 4.65 -9.04
N ARG A 454 -16.35 5.58 -9.90
CA ARG A 454 -16.21 7.04 -9.71
C ARG A 454 -17.54 7.72 -10.01
N GLY A 455 -17.62 9.02 -9.73
CA GLY A 455 -18.78 9.84 -10.01
C GLY A 455 -19.14 10.76 -8.84
N ARG A 456 -19.94 11.80 -9.12
CA ARG A 456 -20.35 12.79 -8.12
C ARG A 456 -21.22 12.21 -7.01
N SER A 457 -22.02 11.19 -7.35
CA SER A 457 -22.91 10.48 -6.42
C SER A 457 -22.37 9.08 -6.07
N ALA A 458 -21.10 8.81 -6.37
CA ALA A 458 -20.50 7.51 -6.13
C ALA A 458 -20.21 7.34 -4.64
N GLY A 459 -20.47 6.14 -4.14
CA GLY A 459 -20.34 5.82 -2.74
C GLY A 459 -20.26 4.31 -2.52
N TRP A 460 -20.02 3.88 -1.30
CA TRP A 460 -20.06 2.45 -0.93
C TRP A 460 -21.38 2.03 -0.29
N VAL A 461 -22.34 2.96 -0.18
CA VAL A 461 -23.65 2.75 0.42
C VAL A 461 -24.72 2.51 -0.65
N ASP A 462 -25.82 1.90 -0.24
CA ASP A 462 -26.99 1.72 -1.11
C ASP A 462 -27.54 3.07 -1.61
N GLY A 463 -28.11 3.06 -2.83
CA GLY A 463 -28.58 4.28 -3.50
C GLY A 463 -27.49 5.12 -4.18
N SER A 464 -26.21 4.77 -4.01
CA SER A 464 -25.11 5.44 -4.73
C SER A 464 -25.16 5.17 -6.23
N LEU A 465 -24.70 6.13 -7.03
CA LEU A 465 -24.60 6.04 -8.51
C LEU A 465 -23.19 6.39 -8.96
N GLY A 466 -22.64 5.60 -9.88
CA GLY A 466 -21.29 5.81 -10.40
C GLY A 466 -21.02 5.03 -11.67
N TYR A 467 -19.79 5.18 -12.16
CA TYR A 467 -19.29 4.52 -13.36
C TYR A 467 -17.90 3.94 -13.12
N TRP A 468 -17.51 2.94 -13.90
CA TRP A 468 -16.13 2.46 -13.93
C TRP A 468 -15.40 3.06 -15.12
N GLU A 469 -14.26 3.72 -14.86
CA GLU A 469 -13.33 4.10 -15.93
C GLU A 469 -12.63 2.84 -16.43
N VAL A 470 -12.86 2.44 -17.68
CA VAL A 470 -12.30 1.21 -18.27
C VAL A 470 -11.60 1.51 -19.59
N ASN A 471 -10.78 0.57 -20.06
CA ASN A 471 -10.28 0.53 -21.43
C ASN A 471 -10.72 -0.77 -22.11
N VAL A 472 -11.47 -0.66 -23.21
CA VAL A 472 -11.92 -1.80 -24.00
C VAL A 472 -10.83 -2.16 -25.01
N ALA A 473 -10.13 -3.28 -24.79
CA ALA A 473 -8.97 -3.66 -25.60
C ALA A 473 -9.29 -3.94 -27.07
N VAL A 474 -10.47 -4.51 -27.35
CA VAL A 474 -10.87 -4.95 -28.69
C VAL A 474 -12.34 -4.68 -28.93
N ALA A 475 -12.70 -4.30 -30.17
CA ALA A 475 -14.10 -4.24 -30.55
C ALA A 475 -14.60 -5.67 -30.78
N ALA A 476 -15.58 -6.12 -30.00
CA ALA A 476 -16.07 -7.50 -30.01
C ALA A 476 -17.49 -7.58 -29.43
N GLN A 477 -18.07 -8.78 -29.44
CA GLN A 477 -19.27 -9.07 -28.68
C GLN A 477 -18.92 -9.34 -27.22
N TYR A 478 -19.67 -8.73 -26.31
CA TYR A 478 -19.52 -8.88 -24.86
C TYR A 478 -20.83 -9.30 -24.24
N GLU A 479 -20.75 -10.11 -23.20
CA GLU A 479 -21.84 -10.50 -22.31
C GLU A 479 -21.68 -9.81 -20.96
N PHE A 480 -22.79 -9.28 -20.44
CA PHE A 480 -22.81 -8.52 -19.20
C PHE A 480 -23.75 -9.13 -18.17
N ARG A 481 -23.31 -9.15 -16.90
CA ARG A 481 -24.15 -9.48 -15.75
C ARG A 481 -23.99 -8.44 -14.66
N VAL A 482 -25.11 -8.04 -14.07
CA VAL A 482 -25.17 -7.07 -12.98
C VAL A 482 -25.59 -7.80 -11.70
N ARG A 483 -24.79 -7.70 -10.64
CA ARG A 483 -25.17 -8.23 -9.32
C ARG A 483 -25.56 -7.14 -8.36
N ILE A 484 -26.57 -7.44 -7.57
CA ILE A 484 -27.23 -6.52 -6.64
C ILE A 484 -27.56 -7.23 -5.33
N PRO A 485 -27.75 -6.50 -4.22
CA PRO A 485 -28.45 -7.03 -3.06
C PRO A 485 -29.85 -7.55 -3.47
N PRO A 486 -30.44 -8.51 -2.75
CA PRO A 486 -31.78 -9.02 -3.07
C PRO A 486 -32.78 -7.88 -3.26
N SER A 487 -33.31 -7.75 -4.48
CA SER A 487 -34.18 -6.61 -4.79
C SER A 487 -35.47 -6.67 -3.98
N LYS A 488 -35.88 -5.53 -3.42
CA LYS A 488 -37.12 -5.39 -2.65
C LYS A 488 -38.36 -5.18 -3.53
N ALA A 489 -38.18 -4.83 -4.80
CA ALA A 489 -39.23 -4.57 -5.77
C ALA A 489 -38.78 -4.97 -7.19
N ALA A 490 -39.73 -5.16 -8.12
CA ALA A 490 -39.40 -5.34 -9.53
C ALA A 490 -38.90 -4.00 -10.12
N GLY A 491 -38.09 -4.07 -11.17
CA GLY A 491 -37.48 -2.87 -11.74
C GLY A 491 -36.79 -3.12 -13.07
N THR A 492 -35.98 -2.15 -13.49
CA THR A 492 -35.24 -2.16 -14.75
C THR A 492 -33.77 -1.91 -14.48
N ALA A 493 -32.89 -2.72 -15.08
CA ALA A 493 -31.46 -2.52 -15.11
C ALA A 493 -31.05 -1.95 -16.48
N ARG A 494 -30.25 -0.89 -16.49
CA ARG A 494 -29.67 -0.26 -17.69
C ARG A 494 -28.15 -0.35 -17.62
N LEU A 495 -27.51 -0.68 -18.73
CA LEU A 495 -26.05 -0.70 -18.85
C LEU A 495 -25.61 0.03 -20.11
N GLU A 496 -24.59 0.88 -19.97
CA GLU A 496 -23.97 1.60 -21.08
C GLU A 496 -22.45 1.45 -21.08
N LEU A 497 -21.86 1.24 -22.28
CA LEU A 497 -20.42 1.25 -22.49
C LEU A 497 -20.08 1.47 -23.97
N ASN A 498 -19.31 2.52 -24.28
CA ASN A 498 -18.75 2.79 -25.62
C ASN A 498 -19.75 2.71 -26.79
N GLY A 499 -21.00 3.15 -26.57
CA GLY A 499 -22.08 3.14 -27.56
C GLY A 499 -22.94 1.87 -27.56
N ALA A 500 -22.62 0.89 -26.71
CA ALA A 500 -23.54 -0.19 -26.37
C ALA A 500 -24.51 0.27 -25.28
N SER A 501 -25.78 -0.09 -25.41
CA SER A 501 -26.82 0.12 -24.40
C SER A 501 -27.67 -1.15 -24.28
N LEU A 502 -27.91 -1.60 -23.04
CA LEU A 502 -28.76 -2.75 -22.71
C LEU A 502 -29.75 -2.32 -21.64
N GLU A 503 -31.01 -2.76 -21.76
CA GLU A 503 -32.06 -2.54 -20.78
C GLU A 503 -32.81 -3.85 -20.54
N VAL A 504 -32.91 -4.28 -19.28
CA VAL A 504 -33.55 -5.55 -18.89
C VAL A 504 -34.40 -5.36 -17.63
N ALA A 505 -35.63 -5.87 -17.65
CA ALA A 505 -36.49 -5.91 -16.47
C ALA A 505 -36.09 -7.05 -15.52
N TYR A 506 -36.16 -6.81 -14.21
CA TYR A 506 -35.90 -7.80 -13.17
C TYR A 506 -37.05 -7.86 -12.15
N GLN A 507 -37.17 -9.01 -11.49
CA GLN A 507 -38.24 -9.29 -10.52
C GLN A 507 -37.79 -9.05 -9.07
N VAL A 508 -38.77 -9.02 -8.16
CA VAL A 508 -38.52 -9.03 -6.71
C VAL A 508 -37.60 -10.21 -6.35
N GLY A 509 -36.63 -9.98 -5.46
CA GLY A 509 -35.67 -10.99 -5.04
C GLY A 509 -34.50 -11.24 -5.99
N ALA A 510 -34.44 -10.56 -7.15
CA ALA A 510 -33.29 -10.67 -8.05
C ALA A 510 -31.98 -10.26 -7.36
N THR A 511 -30.92 -11.02 -7.62
CA THR A 511 -29.55 -10.79 -7.10
C THR A 511 -28.49 -10.82 -8.20
N ASP A 512 -28.77 -11.45 -9.34
CA ASP A 512 -27.92 -11.55 -10.52
C ASP A 512 -28.83 -11.33 -11.75
N ILE A 513 -28.55 -10.29 -12.53
CA ILE A 513 -29.35 -9.85 -13.68
C ILE A 513 -28.49 -10.07 -14.92
N GLU A 514 -28.95 -10.92 -15.83
CA GLU A 514 -28.34 -11.11 -17.14
C GLU A 514 -28.75 -9.98 -18.07
N MET A 515 -27.81 -9.09 -18.39
CA MET A 515 -28.09 -7.94 -19.25
C MET A 515 -28.16 -8.31 -20.74
N GLY A 516 -27.62 -9.49 -21.09
CA GLY A 516 -27.53 -9.98 -22.47
C GLY A 516 -26.18 -9.68 -23.13
N ARG A 517 -26.18 -9.69 -24.47
CA ARG A 517 -24.99 -9.61 -25.31
C ARG A 517 -25.08 -8.43 -26.26
N THR A 518 -23.98 -7.72 -26.45
CA THR A 518 -23.93 -6.57 -27.36
C THR A 518 -22.51 -6.34 -27.88
N THR A 519 -22.39 -5.63 -29.00
CA THR A 519 -21.08 -5.24 -29.55
C THR A 519 -20.60 -3.96 -28.87
N VAL A 520 -19.37 -3.98 -28.36
CA VAL A 520 -18.75 -2.83 -27.69
C VAL A 520 -17.58 -2.35 -28.52
N ARG A 521 -17.46 -1.03 -28.71
CA ARG A 521 -16.32 -0.42 -29.41
C ARG A 521 -15.08 -0.40 -28.51
N ALA A 522 -13.91 -0.60 -29.12
CA ALA A 522 -12.62 -0.47 -28.45
C ALA A 522 -12.35 0.98 -27.99
N GLY A 523 -11.47 1.12 -27.00
CA GLY A 523 -11.00 2.40 -26.48
C GLY A 523 -11.41 2.68 -25.04
N GLU A 524 -10.93 3.81 -24.51
CA GLU A 524 -11.29 4.30 -23.19
C GLU A 524 -12.80 4.60 -23.10
N GLY A 525 -13.40 4.25 -21.97
CA GLY A 525 -14.83 4.35 -21.77
C GLY A 525 -15.24 4.41 -20.31
N ARG A 526 -16.50 4.75 -20.10
CA ARG A 526 -17.19 4.64 -18.82
C ARG A 526 -18.21 3.52 -18.94
N LEU A 527 -18.11 2.54 -18.05
CA LEU A 527 -19.17 1.56 -17.87
C LEU A 527 -20.12 2.12 -16.82
N GLU A 528 -21.38 2.30 -17.20
CA GLU A 528 -22.47 2.70 -16.31
C GLU A 528 -23.44 1.52 -16.17
N ALA A 529 -23.87 1.23 -14.94
CA ALA A 529 -24.87 0.21 -14.65
C ALA A 529 -25.84 0.72 -13.58
N GLU A 530 -27.01 1.16 -14.03
CA GLU A 530 -28.08 1.76 -13.22
C GLU A 530 -29.24 0.79 -13.05
N LEU A 531 -29.86 0.83 -11.88
CA LEU A 531 -31.04 0.07 -11.50
C LEU A 531 -32.13 1.06 -11.10
N GLU A 532 -33.33 0.87 -11.61
CA GLU A 532 -34.49 1.69 -11.30
C GLU A 532 -35.64 0.81 -10.79
N SER A 533 -36.14 1.08 -9.59
CA SER A 533 -37.27 0.35 -9.01
C SER A 533 -38.07 1.26 -8.09
N GLY A 534 -39.40 1.29 -8.25
CA GLY A 534 -40.28 2.14 -7.45
C GLY A 534 -39.96 3.64 -7.54
N GLY A 535 -39.41 4.10 -8.67
CA GLY A 535 -38.97 5.48 -8.87
C GLY A 535 -37.63 5.83 -8.20
N VAL A 536 -36.94 4.87 -7.59
CA VAL A 536 -35.63 5.05 -6.95
C VAL A 536 -34.54 4.46 -7.84
N LYS A 537 -33.47 5.24 -8.05
CA LYS A 537 -32.28 4.83 -8.80
C LYS A 537 -31.15 4.40 -7.87
N SER A 538 -30.39 3.39 -8.29
CA SER A 538 -29.18 2.93 -7.61
C SER A 538 -28.22 2.29 -8.60
N GLY A 539 -26.92 2.24 -8.29
CA GLY A 539 -25.93 1.61 -9.15
C GLY A 539 -25.74 0.11 -8.85
N ALA A 540 -25.14 -0.63 -9.77
CA ALA A 540 -24.78 -2.03 -9.54
C ALA A 540 -23.77 -2.20 -8.38
N HIS A 541 -23.80 -3.36 -7.69
CA HIS A 541 -22.74 -3.76 -6.74
C HIS A 541 -21.53 -4.32 -7.49
N TYR A 542 -21.80 -5.21 -8.44
CA TYR A 542 -20.80 -5.80 -9.32
C TYR A 542 -21.27 -5.77 -10.76
N VAL A 543 -20.33 -5.60 -11.69
CA VAL A 543 -20.55 -5.85 -13.11
C VAL A 543 -19.54 -6.89 -13.57
N THR A 544 -20.05 -8.01 -14.08
CA THR A 544 -19.23 -9.02 -14.75
C THR A 544 -19.27 -8.75 -16.24
N VAL A 545 -18.10 -8.58 -16.84
CA VAL A 545 -17.91 -8.32 -18.28
C VAL A 545 -17.16 -9.48 -18.89
N ARG A 546 -17.78 -10.21 -19.82
CA ARG A 546 -17.17 -11.33 -20.52
C ARG A 546 -17.06 -11.01 -22.00
N LYS A 547 -15.85 -11.04 -22.55
CA LYS A 547 -15.67 -11.07 -24.01
C LYS A 547 -15.99 -12.47 -24.53
N LEU A 548 -16.78 -12.54 -25.60
CA LEU A 548 -17.19 -13.78 -26.26
C LEU A 548 -16.22 -14.23 -27.35
#